data_AF-A0AA42N888-F1
#
_entry.id   AF-A0AA42N888-F1
#
_cell.length_a   1.000
_cell.length_b   1.000
_cell.length_c   1.000
_cell.angle_alpha   90.00
_cell.angle_beta   90.00
_cell.angle_gamma   90.00
#
_symmetry.space_group_name_H-M   'P 1'
#
loop_
_entity.id
_entity.type
_entity.pdbx_description
1 polymer ?
#
loop_
_entity_poly.entity_id
_entity_poly.type
_entity_poly.pdbx_seq_one_letter_code
_entity_poly.pdbx_strand_id
1 'polypeptide(L)'
;MAFSSKLLSLLAGGLFTATAALIPAAHAQEVDLSPEQKGRVRAEKVEEAIKLLPAGHKFIADGKLTVATVPFRLPLVDYASDTKTPIGVEPDIAQLVADSLGLELQLVPIAWADWPLGLASGKYDAVTSNITVTEARKEKFDFSSYRNDLLGFYVGNNSKVTSIGKPEDVAGLKVIVGAATNQEQILLKWIKDNKAKGLADTEVQYYDDQAVLDVALQSGRADAYLGPNATSAFQAASQKKTKLVGTFSGGWPEAAEIAVASKKDAGIADAITAALNAQIKNGNYGKVLARWNLGSEAITESRTNPPGLPKS
;
A
#
# COMPACT_ATOMS: atom_id res chain seq x y z
N MET A 1 -78.75 13.16 -9.55
CA MET A 1 -78.74 11.92 -8.73
C MET A 1 -78.00 10.83 -9.49
N ALA A 2 -77.14 10.09 -8.77
CA ALA A 2 -76.50 8.81 -9.12
C ALA A 2 -75.58 8.79 -10.36
N PHE A 3 -74.26 8.87 -10.19
CA PHE A 3 -73.32 7.75 -9.94
C PHE A 3 -73.38 6.63 -10.99
N SER A 4 -72.39 6.62 -11.89
CA SER A 4 -72.01 5.46 -12.69
C SER A 4 -70.63 4.99 -12.24
N SER A 5 -70.60 3.74 -11.78
CA SER A 5 -69.44 2.96 -11.40
C SER A 5 -68.91 2.17 -12.61
N LYS A 6 -67.58 2.09 -12.76
CA LYS A 6 -66.81 1.01 -13.43
C LYS A 6 -65.34 1.14 -12.94
N LEU A 7 -64.86 0.34 -12.00
CA LEU A 7 -64.31 -1.03 -12.07
C LEU A 7 -62.81 -1.09 -12.49
N LEU A 8 -62.04 -1.85 -11.69
CA LEU A 8 -60.65 -2.36 -11.86
C LEU A 8 -59.51 -1.33 -11.76
N SER A 9 -58.38 -1.59 -11.09
CA SER A 9 -57.72 -2.84 -10.72
C SER A 9 -56.64 -2.58 -9.66
N LEU A 10 -56.41 -3.57 -8.78
CA LEU A 10 -55.27 -3.65 -7.86
C LEU A 10 -53.93 -3.58 -8.60
N LEU A 11 -52.98 -2.82 -8.04
CA LEU A 11 -51.56 -3.14 -8.11
C LEU A 11 -50.93 -2.79 -6.76
N ALA A 12 -50.56 -3.85 -6.03
CA ALA A 12 -49.78 -3.77 -4.82
C ALA A 12 -48.35 -3.35 -5.18
N GLY A 13 -47.96 -2.13 -4.80
CA GLY A 13 -46.58 -1.67 -4.85
C GLY A 13 -45.92 -1.87 -3.49
N GLY A 14 -45.11 -2.92 -3.36
CA GLY A 14 -44.27 -3.15 -2.19
C GLY A 14 -43.25 -2.03 -2.01
N LEU A 15 -43.28 -1.39 -0.85
CA LEU A 15 -42.34 -0.34 -0.47
C LEU A 15 -41.02 -1.01 -0.01
N PHE A 16 -40.04 -1.16 -0.90
CA PHE A 16 -38.67 -1.48 -0.50
C PHE A 16 -38.04 -0.21 0.09
N THR A 17 -38.08 -0.08 1.42
CA THR A 17 -37.23 0.90 2.11
C THR A 17 -35.81 0.38 2.10
N ALA A 18 -35.03 0.81 1.11
CA ALA A 18 -33.57 0.68 1.14
C ALA A 18 -33.04 1.59 2.24
N THR A 19 -32.79 1.04 3.42
CA THR A 19 -31.96 1.67 4.44
C THR A 19 -30.53 1.73 3.90
N ALA A 20 -30.17 2.87 3.31
CA ALA A 20 -28.78 3.20 3.06
C ALA A 20 -28.06 3.22 4.41
N ALA A 21 -27.27 2.18 4.68
CA ALA A 21 -26.35 2.19 5.81
C ALA A 21 -25.36 3.33 5.59
N LEU A 22 -25.50 4.39 6.38
CA LEU A 22 -24.50 5.44 6.53
C LEU A 22 -23.22 4.78 7.03
N ILE A 23 -22.28 4.53 6.13
CA ILE A 23 -20.89 4.29 6.51
C ILE A 23 -20.44 5.59 7.20
N PRO A 24 -20.07 5.58 8.49
CA PRO A 24 -19.58 6.78 9.13
C PRO A 24 -18.34 7.23 8.36
N ALA A 25 -18.35 8.49 7.91
CA ALA A 25 -17.15 9.14 7.42
C ALA A 25 -16.09 9.01 8.52
N ALA A 26 -15.11 8.12 8.31
CA ALA A 26 -13.98 7.99 9.19
C ALA A 26 -13.34 9.38 9.29
N HIS A 27 -13.45 10.00 10.47
CA HIS A 27 -12.64 11.15 10.78
C HIS A 27 -11.19 10.73 10.52
N ALA A 28 -10.47 11.48 9.69
CA ALA A 28 -9.05 11.26 9.47
C ALA A 28 -8.39 11.31 10.85
N GLN A 29 -8.06 10.14 11.39
CA GLN A 29 -7.40 10.00 12.67
C GLN A 29 -6.02 10.66 12.48
N GLU A 30 -5.72 11.68 13.28
CA GLU A 30 -4.36 12.21 13.30
C GLU A 30 -3.40 11.06 13.61
N VAL A 31 -2.40 10.91 12.75
CA VAL A 31 -1.46 9.79 12.82
C VAL A 31 -0.58 10.02 14.04
N ASP A 32 -0.61 9.08 14.97
CA ASP A 32 0.24 9.11 16.16
C ASP A 32 1.71 9.03 15.73
N LEU A 33 2.48 10.08 15.99
CA LEU A 33 3.92 10.15 15.72
C LEU A 33 4.78 9.95 16.99
N SER A 34 4.15 9.65 18.12
CA SER A 34 4.84 9.38 19.39
C SER A 34 5.48 7.98 19.37
N PRO A 35 6.58 7.76 20.10
CA PRO A 35 7.21 6.43 20.15
C PRO A 35 6.32 5.36 20.79
N GLU A 36 5.37 5.73 21.65
CA GLU A 36 4.50 4.78 22.33
C GLU A 36 3.49 4.10 21.39
N GLN A 37 3.15 4.75 20.26
CA GLN A 37 2.21 4.24 19.27
C GLN A 37 0.95 3.64 19.91
N LYS A 38 0.26 4.40 20.78
CA LYS A 38 -0.81 3.88 21.67
C LYS A 38 -1.96 3.22 20.91
N GLY A 39 -2.18 3.64 19.66
CA GLY A 39 -3.21 3.09 18.77
C GLY A 39 -2.73 1.94 17.87
N ARG A 40 -1.49 1.46 18.01
CA ARG A 40 -0.96 0.37 17.19
C ARG A 40 -1.85 -0.86 17.32
N VAL A 41 -2.24 -1.41 16.18
CA VAL A 41 -3.06 -2.62 16.13
C VAL A 41 -2.22 -3.79 16.63
N ARG A 42 -2.78 -4.57 17.55
CA ARG A 42 -2.18 -5.79 18.10
C ARG A 42 -2.96 -7.00 17.62
N ALA A 43 -2.29 -8.15 17.54
CA ALA A 43 -2.91 -9.41 17.20
C ALA A 43 -2.85 -10.40 18.36
N GLU A 44 -3.76 -11.37 18.35
CA GLU A 44 -3.64 -12.58 19.15
C GLU A 44 -2.82 -13.62 18.37
N LYS A 45 -2.31 -14.63 19.10
CA LYS A 45 -1.59 -15.76 18.51
C LYS A 45 -2.48 -16.51 17.52
N VAL A 46 -1.87 -17.01 16.45
CA VAL A 46 -2.53 -17.79 15.40
C VAL A 46 -1.89 -19.18 15.39
N GLU A 47 -2.52 -20.13 16.08
CA GLU A 47 -2.00 -21.48 16.24
C GLU A 47 -1.71 -22.19 14.91
N GLU A 48 -2.54 -21.96 13.88
CA GLU A 48 -2.30 -22.54 12.55
C GLU A 48 -1.05 -21.96 11.86
N ALA A 49 -0.71 -20.69 12.11
CA ALA A 49 0.52 -20.10 11.61
C ALA A 49 1.74 -20.66 12.37
N ILE A 50 1.64 -20.79 13.68
CA ILE A 50 2.71 -21.33 14.54
C ILE A 50 3.03 -22.79 14.17
N LYS A 51 2.03 -23.61 13.86
CA LYS A 51 2.21 -25.02 13.42
C LYS A 51 2.99 -25.17 12.11
N LEU A 52 3.04 -24.12 11.28
CA LEU A 52 3.80 -24.12 10.02
C LEU A 52 5.29 -23.84 10.25
N LEU A 53 5.69 -23.38 11.44
CA LEU A 53 7.11 -23.25 11.77
C LEU A 53 7.76 -24.63 11.83
N PRO A 54 9.00 -24.78 11.32
CA PRO A 54 9.75 -26.02 11.47
C PRO A 54 9.87 -26.43 12.94
N ALA A 55 9.79 -27.73 13.22
CA ALA A 55 9.94 -28.23 14.59
C ALA A 55 11.30 -27.81 15.17
N GLY A 56 11.27 -27.11 16.31
CA GLY A 56 12.48 -26.59 16.96
C GLY A 56 13.15 -25.44 16.19
N HIS A 57 12.42 -24.73 15.32
CA HIS A 57 12.93 -23.53 14.65
C HIS A 57 13.53 -22.55 15.66
N LYS A 58 14.73 -22.04 15.35
CA LYS A 58 15.44 -21.07 16.16
C LYS A 58 15.43 -19.73 15.46
N PHE A 59 14.72 -18.78 16.04
CA PHE A 59 14.80 -17.38 15.65
C PHE A 59 16.16 -16.80 16.05
N ILE A 60 16.58 -15.71 15.40
CA ILE A 60 17.88 -15.06 15.69
C ILE A 60 17.99 -14.60 17.15
N ALA A 61 16.87 -14.18 17.74
CA ALA A 61 16.78 -13.87 19.17
C ALA A 61 15.68 -14.71 19.82
N ASP A 62 16.00 -15.36 20.94
CA ASP A 62 15.09 -16.26 21.65
C ASP A 62 13.78 -15.55 22.01
N GLY A 63 12.65 -16.13 21.58
CA GLY A 63 11.30 -15.61 21.85
C GLY A 63 10.94 -14.36 21.04
N LYS A 64 11.77 -13.94 20.07
CA LYS A 64 11.56 -12.71 19.30
C LYS A 64 11.54 -12.97 17.80
N LEU A 65 10.75 -12.19 17.09
CA LEU A 65 10.89 -12.00 15.64
C LEU A 65 11.72 -10.75 15.40
N THR A 66 12.95 -10.94 14.92
CA THR A 66 13.81 -9.83 14.52
C THR A 66 13.48 -9.41 13.08
N VAL A 67 13.02 -8.18 12.90
CA VAL A 67 12.60 -7.66 11.60
C VAL A 67 13.41 -6.42 11.26
N ALA A 68 14.17 -6.48 10.17
CA ALA A 68 14.85 -5.29 9.69
C ALA A 68 13.90 -4.37 8.93
N THR A 69 14.10 -3.06 9.13
CA THR A 69 13.36 -2.00 8.43
C THR A 69 14.35 -0.95 7.94
N VAL A 70 13.98 -0.17 6.92
CA VAL A 70 14.82 0.91 6.39
C VAL A 70 14.07 2.24 6.55
N PRO A 71 14.17 2.90 7.73
CA PRO A 71 13.58 4.22 7.95
C PRO A 71 14.01 5.19 6.85
N PHE A 72 13.03 5.82 6.20
CA PHE A 72 13.27 6.78 5.14
C PHE A 72 12.18 7.86 5.11
N ARG A 73 10.91 7.46 5.12
CA ARG A 73 9.76 8.36 5.08
C ARG A 73 8.46 7.65 5.43
N LEU A 74 7.57 8.35 6.14
CA LEU A 74 6.18 7.96 6.29
C LEU A 74 5.42 7.94 4.93
N PRO A 75 4.41 7.06 4.78
CA PRO A 75 3.86 6.16 5.78
C PRO A 75 4.59 4.82 5.92
N LEU A 76 5.63 4.56 5.12
CA LEU A 76 6.29 3.26 5.06
C LEU A 76 6.99 2.97 6.40
N VAL A 77 8.11 3.64 6.62
CA VAL A 77 8.80 3.63 7.91
C VAL A 77 9.64 4.88 8.03
N ASP A 78 9.57 5.49 9.20
CA ASP A 78 10.42 6.60 9.62
C ASP A 78 10.57 6.54 11.14
N TYR A 79 11.33 7.46 11.72
CA TYR A 79 11.44 7.59 13.15
C TYR A 79 10.27 8.39 13.74
N ALA A 80 9.86 7.99 14.94
CA ALA A 80 8.94 8.74 15.78
C ALA A 80 9.56 10.08 16.22
N SER A 81 8.79 10.87 16.97
CA SER A 81 9.22 12.16 17.52
C SER A 81 10.47 12.09 18.40
N ASP A 82 10.83 10.91 18.91
CA ASP A 82 12.07 10.65 19.66
C ASP A 82 13.31 10.46 18.78
N THR A 83 13.14 10.49 17.45
CA THR A 83 14.18 10.28 16.42
C THR A 83 14.86 8.91 16.46
N LYS A 84 14.24 7.92 17.12
CA LYS A 84 14.85 6.60 17.36
C LYS A 84 13.90 5.43 17.11
N THR A 85 12.64 5.58 17.48
CA THR A 85 11.67 4.48 17.42
C THR A 85 11.08 4.37 16.02
N PRO A 86 11.23 3.24 15.30
CA PRO A 86 10.64 3.10 13.96
C PRO A 86 9.11 2.99 14.04
N ILE A 87 8.43 3.84 13.27
CA ILE A 87 6.97 3.89 13.13
C ILE A 87 6.60 3.91 11.64
N GLY A 88 5.39 3.47 11.33
CA GLY A 88 4.92 3.32 9.95
C GLY A 88 4.14 2.03 9.75
N VAL A 89 3.64 1.83 8.54
CA VAL A 89 2.97 0.60 8.15
C VAL A 89 3.91 -0.61 8.17
N GLU A 90 5.21 -0.43 7.90
CA GLU A 90 6.18 -1.54 7.88
C GLU A 90 6.40 -2.12 9.29
N PRO A 91 6.64 -1.31 10.35
CA PRO A 91 6.58 -1.77 11.74
C PRO A 91 5.23 -2.34 12.17
N ASP A 92 4.11 -1.76 11.75
CA ASP A 92 2.77 -2.22 12.15
C ASP A 92 2.46 -3.61 11.54
N ILE A 93 2.84 -3.86 10.28
CA ILE A 93 2.76 -5.18 9.64
C ILE A 93 3.67 -6.19 10.34
N ALA A 94 4.92 -5.80 10.63
CA ALA A 94 5.85 -6.65 11.38
C ALA A 94 5.31 -7.03 12.76
N GLN A 95 4.63 -6.10 13.45
CA GLN A 95 3.98 -6.36 14.73
C GLN A 95 2.88 -7.40 14.61
N LEU A 96 2.00 -7.27 13.60
CA LEU A 96 0.93 -8.25 13.36
C LEU A 96 1.49 -9.65 13.13
N VAL A 97 2.60 -9.78 12.40
CA VAL A 97 3.27 -11.06 12.17
C VAL A 97 3.86 -11.60 13.47
N ALA A 98 4.62 -10.80 14.22
CA ALA A 98 5.24 -11.23 15.48
C ALA A 98 4.20 -11.70 16.50
N ASP A 99 3.16 -10.89 16.73
CA ASP A 99 2.05 -11.22 17.62
C ASP A 99 1.35 -12.53 17.22
N SER A 100 1.07 -12.70 15.92
CA SER A 100 0.44 -13.92 15.38
C SER A 100 1.29 -15.17 15.59
N LEU A 101 2.62 -15.04 15.54
CA LEU A 101 3.55 -16.13 15.83
C LEU A 101 3.82 -16.29 17.32
N GLY A 102 3.24 -15.44 18.17
CA GLY A 102 3.43 -15.46 19.61
C GLY A 102 4.81 -15.04 20.07
N LEU A 103 5.49 -14.20 19.29
CA LEU A 103 6.84 -13.69 19.52
C LEU A 103 6.80 -12.20 19.87
N GLU A 104 7.81 -11.73 20.59
CA GLU A 104 8.02 -10.28 20.73
C GLU A 104 8.63 -9.72 19.44
N LEU A 105 8.19 -8.54 19.00
CA LEU A 105 8.81 -7.87 17.87
C LEU A 105 10.10 -7.18 18.30
N GLN A 106 11.18 -7.40 17.55
CA GLN A 106 12.40 -6.60 17.65
C GLN A 106 12.74 -5.98 16.29
N LEU A 107 12.56 -4.67 16.16
CA LEU A 107 12.91 -3.95 14.95
C LEU A 107 14.42 -3.68 14.88
N VAL A 108 14.99 -3.86 13.69
CA VAL A 108 16.41 -3.63 13.41
C VAL A 108 16.55 -2.60 12.28
N PRO A 109 16.65 -1.30 12.59
CA PRO A 109 16.87 -0.29 11.58
C PRO A 109 18.21 -0.51 10.87
N ILE A 110 18.21 -0.51 9.54
CA ILE A 110 19.42 -0.70 8.72
C ILE A 110 19.42 0.23 7.51
N ALA A 111 20.56 0.33 6.82
CA ALA A 111 20.61 0.95 5.50
C ALA A 111 20.06 -0.01 4.42
N TRP A 112 19.46 0.53 3.36
CA TRP A 112 18.92 -0.26 2.26
C TRP A 112 19.94 -1.23 1.66
N ALA A 113 21.20 -0.80 1.49
CA ALA A 113 22.24 -1.64 0.91
C ALA A 113 22.54 -2.90 1.72
N ASP A 114 22.22 -2.91 3.03
CA ASP A 114 22.58 -3.98 3.95
C ASP A 114 21.52 -5.09 4.01
N TRP A 115 20.29 -4.84 3.57
CA TRP A 115 19.19 -5.78 3.76
C TRP A 115 19.43 -7.16 3.11
N PRO A 116 19.95 -7.26 1.87
CA PRO A 116 20.06 -8.57 1.21
C PRO A 116 21.09 -9.47 1.91
N LEU A 117 22.27 -8.91 2.21
CA LEU A 117 23.35 -9.67 2.85
C LEU A 117 23.03 -9.94 4.31
N GLY A 118 22.45 -8.98 5.03
CA GLY A 118 22.04 -9.15 6.41
C GLY A 118 21.02 -10.27 6.58
N LEU A 119 19.99 -10.32 5.72
CA LEU A 119 19.01 -11.39 5.74
C LEU A 119 19.64 -12.75 5.41
N ALA A 120 20.40 -12.84 4.32
CA ALA A 120 21.02 -14.09 3.88
C ALA A 120 22.01 -14.66 4.92
N SER A 121 22.74 -13.78 5.61
CA SER A 121 23.70 -14.13 6.67
C SER A 121 23.06 -14.41 8.03
N GLY A 122 21.74 -14.21 8.19
CA GLY A 122 21.04 -14.47 9.45
C GLY A 122 21.27 -13.41 10.52
N LYS A 123 21.43 -12.13 10.15
CA LYS A 123 21.45 -11.02 11.12
C LYS A 123 20.08 -10.71 11.72
N TYR A 124 19.02 -11.11 11.04
CA TYR A 124 17.63 -11.00 11.45
C TYR A 124 16.77 -12.01 10.69
N ASP A 125 15.57 -12.27 11.18
CA ASP A 125 14.66 -13.31 10.66
C ASP A 125 13.96 -12.86 9.37
N ALA A 126 13.54 -11.60 9.30
CA ALA A 126 12.78 -11.05 8.19
C ALA A 126 13.07 -9.57 7.91
N VAL A 127 12.57 -9.07 6.79
CA VAL A 127 12.63 -7.65 6.39
C VAL A 127 11.26 -7.16 5.95
N THR A 128 10.84 -6.01 6.48
CA THR A 128 9.69 -5.24 5.99
C THR A 128 10.15 -3.83 5.65
N SER A 129 10.21 -3.52 4.35
CA SER A 129 10.63 -2.18 3.91
C SER A 129 10.19 -1.86 2.49
N ASN A 130 8.91 -2.10 2.17
CA ASN A 130 8.36 -1.86 0.83
C ASN A 130 9.13 -2.58 -0.28
N ILE A 131 9.45 -3.86 -0.05
CA ILE A 131 10.24 -4.68 -0.98
C ILE A 131 9.30 -5.30 -2.03
N THR A 132 9.44 -4.85 -3.27
CA THR A 132 8.76 -5.47 -4.42
C THR A 132 9.27 -6.89 -4.67
N VAL A 133 8.35 -7.83 -4.91
CA VAL A 133 8.70 -9.20 -5.28
C VAL A 133 9.22 -9.23 -6.72
N THR A 134 10.40 -9.81 -6.92
CA THR A 134 10.97 -10.05 -8.27
C THR A 134 11.47 -11.48 -8.38
N GLU A 135 11.45 -12.03 -9.58
CA GLU A 135 11.97 -13.38 -9.82
C GLU A 135 13.47 -13.48 -9.50
N ALA A 136 14.24 -12.40 -9.70
CA ALA A 136 15.65 -12.34 -9.31
C ALA A 136 15.84 -12.38 -7.77
N ARG A 137 14.98 -11.72 -6.99
CA ARG A 137 15.08 -11.75 -5.51
C ARG A 137 14.65 -13.11 -4.95
N LYS A 138 13.68 -13.78 -5.58
CA LYS A 138 13.18 -15.11 -5.18
C LYS A 138 14.23 -16.22 -5.25
N GLU A 139 15.31 -16.01 -5.98
CA GLU A 139 16.47 -16.91 -5.98
C GLU A 139 17.21 -16.93 -4.64
N LYS A 140 17.10 -15.86 -3.84
CA LYS A 140 17.87 -15.66 -2.61
C LYS A 140 16.99 -15.56 -1.35
N PHE A 141 15.72 -15.22 -1.53
CA PHE A 141 14.78 -14.95 -0.44
C PHE A 141 13.43 -15.60 -0.72
N ASP A 142 12.69 -15.89 0.34
CA ASP A 142 11.27 -16.23 0.25
C ASP A 142 10.42 -15.02 0.68
N PHE A 143 9.22 -14.93 0.13
CA PHE A 143 8.35 -13.77 0.28
C PHE A 143 6.96 -14.13 0.79
N SER A 144 6.35 -13.24 1.59
CA SER A 144 4.93 -13.29 1.97
C SER A 144 4.29 -11.94 1.65
N SER A 145 3.41 -11.88 0.64
CA SER A 145 2.84 -10.59 0.19
C SER A 145 1.95 -9.95 1.24
N TYR A 146 1.96 -8.62 1.34
CA TYR A 146 1.06 -7.89 2.21
C TYR A 146 0.47 -6.62 1.59
N ARG A 147 0.93 -6.14 0.43
CA ARG A 147 0.36 -4.97 -0.27
C ARG A 147 0.55 -5.10 -1.78
N ASN A 148 -0.36 -4.48 -2.53
CA ASN A 148 -0.12 -4.20 -3.95
C ASN A 148 0.88 -3.05 -4.07
N ASP A 149 1.86 -3.18 -4.95
CA ASP A 149 2.74 -2.07 -5.33
C ASP A 149 2.00 -1.21 -6.36
N LEU A 150 1.60 0.00 -5.95
CA LEU A 150 0.81 0.93 -6.76
C LEU A 150 1.52 2.25 -7.00
N LEU A 151 1.38 2.74 -8.22
CA LEU A 151 1.59 4.13 -8.58
C LEU A 151 0.23 4.82 -8.66
N GLY A 152 0.21 6.10 -8.31
CA GLY A 152 -1.02 6.89 -8.23
C GLY A 152 -0.90 8.21 -8.95
N PHE A 153 -2.00 8.62 -9.58
CA PHE A 153 -2.23 9.97 -10.07
C PHE A 153 -2.99 10.78 -9.02
N TYR A 154 -2.41 11.91 -8.62
CA TYR A 154 -2.99 12.84 -7.66
C TYR A 154 -3.16 14.20 -8.29
N VAL A 155 -4.27 14.87 -7.97
CA VAL A 155 -4.60 16.19 -8.50
C VAL A 155 -4.97 17.11 -7.35
N GLY A 156 -4.90 18.43 -7.55
CA GLY A 156 -5.44 19.38 -6.57
C GLY A 156 -6.95 19.17 -6.35
N ASN A 157 -7.47 19.46 -5.16
CA ASN A 157 -8.88 19.21 -4.83
C ASN A 157 -9.86 19.90 -5.80
N ASN A 158 -9.50 21.08 -6.28
CA ASN A 158 -10.28 21.89 -7.22
C ASN A 158 -10.07 21.49 -8.70
N SER A 159 -9.24 20.47 -8.98
CA SER A 159 -8.99 19.99 -10.35
C SER A 159 -10.27 19.43 -10.97
N LYS A 160 -10.41 19.70 -12.28
CA LYS A 160 -11.45 19.14 -13.15
C LYS A 160 -11.18 17.70 -13.56
N VAL A 161 -9.93 17.24 -13.44
CA VAL A 161 -9.56 15.85 -13.69
C VAL A 161 -10.15 15.01 -12.56
N THR A 162 -11.02 14.06 -12.92
CA THR A 162 -11.72 13.19 -11.96
C THR A 162 -11.26 11.74 -12.04
N SER A 163 -10.65 11.32 -13.15
CA SER A 163 -10.19 9.95 -13.37
C SER A 163 -9.02 9.89 -14.35
N ILE A 164 -8.02 9.05 -14.07
CA ILE A 164 -6.95 8.62 -15.00
C ILE A 164 -6.81 7.10 -14.84
N GLY A 165 -7.49 6.34 -15.69
CA GLY A 165 -7.57 4.88 -15.58
C GLY A 165 -6.75 4.12 -16.61
N LYS A 166 -6.30 4.79 -17.67
CA LYS A 166 -5.57 4.19 -18.79
C LYS A 166 -4.57 5.17 -19.40
N PRO A 167 -3.59 4.69 -20.20
CA PRO A 167 -2.58 5.53 -20.81
C PRO A 167 -3.12 6.72 -21.60
N GLU A 168 -4.25 6.57 -22.30
CA GLU A 168 -4.82 7.64 -23.12
C GLU A 168 -5.32 8.84 -22.30
N ASP A 169 -5.65 8.64 -21.02
CA ASP A 169 -6.24 9.67 -20.17
C ASP A 169 -5.23 10.76 -19.76
N VAL A 170 -3.91 10.53 -19.96
CA VAL A 170 -2.90 11.58 -19.74
C VAL A 170 -2.70 12.51 -20.94
N ALA A 171 -3.28 12.19 -22.10
CA ALA A 171 -3.10 12.99 -23.32
C ALA A 171 -3.62 14.42 -23.13
N GLY A 172 -2.82 15.43 -23.47
CA GLY A 172 -3.15 16.84 -23.30
C GLY A 172 -3.03 17.39 -21.87
N LEU A 173 -2.66 16.57 -20.89
CA LEU A 173 -2.44 17.01 -19.51
C LEU A 173 -1.01 17.51 -19.28
N LYS A 174 -0.83 18.31 -18.22
CA LYS A 174 0.46 18.65 -17.64
C LYS A 174 0.71 17.78 -16.41
N VAL A 175 1.63 16.84 -16.51
CA VAL A 175 1.87 15.83 -15.48
C VAL A 175 3.23 16.04 -14.84
N ILE A 176 3.22 16.21 -13.52
CA ILE A 176 4.42 16.22 -12.70
C ILE A 176 4.87 14.77 -12.46
N VAL A 177 6.15 14.49 -12.65
CA VAL A 177 6.77 13.21 -12.30
C VAL A 177 8.21 13.44 -11.85
N GLY A 178 8.77 12.54 -11.05
CA GLY A 178 10.18 12.61 -10.66
C GLY A 178 11.09 12.18 -11.81
N ALA A 179 12.16 12.94 -12.08
CA ALA A 179 13.13 12.59 -13.12
C ALA A 179 13.92 11.32 -12.77
N ALA A 180 14.31 10.54 -13.79
CA ALA A 180 15.05 9.28 -13.66
C ALA A 180 14.34 8.22 -12.80
N THR A 181 13.02 8.29 -12.68
CA THR A 181 12.22 7.33 -11.92
C THR A 181 11.53 6.31 -12.82
N ASN A 182 11.12 5.17 -12.27
CA ASN A 182 10.30 4.19 -13.00
C ASN A 182 8.98 4.82 -13.51
N GLN A 183 8.38 5.69 -12.70
CA GLN A 183 7.17 6.44 -13.01
C GLN A 183 7.34 7.29 -14.28
N GLU A 184 8.48 7.98 -14.40
CA GLU A 184 8.81 8.75 -15.60
C GLU A 184 8.95 7.85 -16.81
N GLN A 185 9.68 6.74 -16.71
CA GLN A 185 9.86 5.82 -17.83
C GLN A 185 8.50 5.27 -18.34
N ILE A 186 7.60 4.92 -17.42
CA ILE A 186 6.23 4.49 -17.76
C ILE A 186 5.46 5.63 -18.44
N LEU A 187 5.47 6.84 -17.88
CA LEU A 187 4.76 7.99 -18.43
C LEU A 187 5.27 8.35 -19.83
N LEU A 188 6.59 8.39 -20.04
CA LEU A 188 7.20 8.66 -21.34
C LEU A 188 6.84 7.58 -22.37
N LYS A 189 6.73 6.31 -21.95
CA LYS A 189 6.23 5.24 -22.81
C LYS A 189 4.76 5.48 -23.20
N TRP A 190 3.90 5.86 -22.26
CA TRP A 190 2.50 6.19 -22.56
C TRP A 190 2.38 7.36 -23.52
N ILE A 191 3.19 8.41 -23.34
CA ILE A 191 3.24 9.57 -24.23
C ILE A 191 3.62 9.16 -25.65
N LYS A 192 4.68 8.37 -25.80
CA LYS A 192 5.12 7.84 -27.10
C LYS A 192 4.02 7.02 -27.78
N ASP A 193 3.37 6.12 -27.04
CA ASP A 193 2.32 5.26 -27.56
C ASP A 193 1.05 6.07 -27.93
N ASN A 194 0.69 7.10 -27.14
CA ASN A 194 -0.41 8.02 -27.43
C ASN A 194 -0.15 8.89 -28.66
N LYS A 195 1.09 9.37 -28.83
CA LYS A 195 1.51 10.12 -30.01
C LYS A 195 1.38 9.27 -31.28
N ALA A 196 1.75 7.99 -31.22
CA ALA A 196 1.57 7.05 -32.33
C ALA A 196 0.08 6.83 -32.70
N LYS A 197 -0.84 7.05 -31.75
CA LYS A 197 -2.30 7.02 -31.95
C LYS A 197 -2.89 8.37 -32.39
N GLY A 198 -2.09 9.41 -32.55
CA GLY A 198 -2.54 10.75 -32.92
C GLY A 198 -3.23 11.55 -31.81
N LEU A 199 -3.02 11.16 -30.54
CA LEU A 199 -3.54 11.90 -29.39
C LEU A 199 -2.68 13.14 -29.08
N ALA A 200 -3.27 14.08 -28.32
CA ALA A 200 -2.57 15.28 -27.86
C ALA A 200 -1.35 14.91 -26.98
N ASP A 201 -0.29 15.72 -27.06
CA ASP A 201 0.92 15.51 -26.28
C ASP A 201 0.66 15.78 -24.78
N THR A 202 1.36 15.05 -23.92
CA THR A 202 1.34 15.30 -22.46
C THR A 202 2.59 16.11 -22.11
N GLU A 203 2.41 17.24 -21.44
CA GLU A 203 3.54 18.04 -20.96
C GLU A 203 4.07 17.42 -19.66
N VAL A 204 5.35 17.03 -19.65
CA VAL A 204 6.01 16.51 -18.44
C VAL A 204 6.68 17.67 -17.70
N GLN A 205 6.41 17.76 -16.40
CA GLN A 205 7.00 18.77 -15.51
C GLN A 205 7.80 18.09 -14.39
N TYR A 206 8.90 18.72 -14.00
CA TYR A 206 9.78 18.22 -12.93
C TYR A 206 9.86 19.25 -11.81
N TYR A 207 9.64 18.79 -10.57
CA TYR A 207 9.75 19.61 -9.37
C TYR A 207 10.48 18.81 -8.29
N ASP A 208 11.60 19.35 -7.80
CA ASP A 208 12.38 18.71 -6.73
C ASP A 208 11.83 19.04 -5.33
N ASP A 209 11.11 20.15 -5.20
CA ASP A 209 10.52 20.61 -3.94
C ASP A 209 9.03 20.27 -3.86
N GLN A 210 8.65 19.58 -2.77
CA GLN A 210 7.27 19.14 -2.55
C GLN A 210 6.29 20.31 -2.40
N ALA A 211 6.70 21.42 -1.77
CA ALA A 211 5.80 22.56 -1.59
C ALA A 211 5.54 23.26 -2.93
N VAL A 212 6.54 23.34 -3.80
CA VAL A 212 6.38 23.87 -5.18
C VAL A 212 5.44 22.98 -6.00
N LEU A 213 5.62 21.65 -5.93
CA LEU A 213 4.75 20.66 -6.56
C LEU A 213 3.30 20.85 -6.10
N ASP A 214 3.07 20.90 -4.78
CA ASP A 214 1.73 21.05 -4.21
C ASP A 214 1.06 22.34 -4.70
N VAL A 215 1.79 23.46 -4.70
CA VAL A 215 1.27 24.75 -5.21
C VAL A 215 0.97 24.68 -6.71
N ALA A 216 1.79 23.98 -7.51
CA ALA A 216 1.53 23.80 -8.94
C ALA A 216 0.21 23.04 -9.18
N LEU A 217 -0.06 21.98 -8.41
CA LEU A 217 -1.33 21.26 -8.47
C LEU A 217 -2.52 22.10 -7.98
N GLN A 218 -2.36 22.85 -6.89
CA GLN A 218 -3.46 23.69 -6.36
C GLN A 218 -3.84 24.83 -7.30
N SER A 219 -2.86 25.40 -7.99
CA SER A 219 -3.06 26.53 -8.92
C SER A 219 -3.47 26.11 -10.33
N GLY A 220 -3.42 24.82 -10.66
CA GLY A 220 -3.64 24.33 -12.02
C GLY A 220 -2.49 24.63 -12.99
N ARG A 221 -1.29 24.94 -12.48
CA ARG A 221 -0.06 25.00 -13.31
C ARG A 221 0.35 23.61 -13.79
N ALA A 222 0.01 22.60 -13.02
CA ALA A 222 0.00 21.19 -13.41
C ALA A 222 -1.39 20.60 -13.18
N ASP A 223 -1.77 19.61 -14.00
CA ASP A 223 -3.06 18.93 -13.91
C ASP A 223 -3.02 17.74 -12.95
N ALA A 224 -1.90 17.01 -12.93
CA ALA A 224 -1.71 15.82 -12.11
C ALA A 224 -0.25 15.61 -11.68
N TYR A 225 -0.05 14.86 -10.60
CA TYR A 225 1.23 14.30 -10.18
C TYR A 225 1.16 12.77 -10.25
N LEU A 226 2.18 12.16 -10.84
CA LEU A 226 2.37 10.71 -10.86
C LEU A 226 3.51 10.32 -9.91
N GLY A 227 3.21 9.48 -8.92
CA GLY A 227 4.21 9.03 -7.94
C GLY A 227 3.84 7.72 -7.24
N PRO A 228 4.67 7.29 -6.27
CA PRO A 228 4.34 6.17 -5.38
C PRO A 228 3.02 6.43 -4.64
N ASN A 229 2.04 5.54 -4.79
CA ASN A 229 0.71 5.76 -4.21
C ASN A 229 0.76 5.87 -2.69
N ALA A 230 1.56 5.04 -2.01
CA ALA A 230 1.62 5.04 -0.55
C ALA A 230 1.93 6.43 0.06
N THR A 231 2.99 7.08 -0.45
CA THR A 231 3.39 8.41 0.03
C THR A 231 2.34 9.46 -0.32
N SER A 232 1.80 9.44 -1.53
CA SER A 232 0.79 10.41 -1.97
C SER A 232 -0.55 10.23 -1.26
N ALA A 233 -0.96 9.01 -0.97
CA ALA A 233 -2.18 8.70 -0.23
C ALA A 233 -2.09 9.24 1.19
N PHE A 234 -0.96 9.00 1.88
CA PHE A 234 -0.71 9.55 3.20
C PHE A 234 -0.72 11.08 3.19
N GLN A 235 0.01 11.71 2.26
CA GLN A 235 0.03 13.17 2.12
C GLN A 235 -1.37 13.75 1.85
N ALA A 236 -2.17 13.10 0.99
CA ALA A 236 -3.54 13.52 0.70
C ALA A 236 -4.41 13.48 1.97
N ALA A 237 -4.30 12.45 2.81
CA ALA A 237 -5.02 12.37 4.06
C ALA A 237 -4.56 13.39 5.11
N SER A 238 -3.24 13.58 5.25
CA SER A 238 -2.66 14.47 6.27
C SER A 238 -2.83 15.94 5.91
N GLN A 239 -2.61 16.32 4.65
CA GLN A 239 -2.65 17.72 4.22
C GLN A 239 -3.99 18.15 3.64
N LYS A 240 -4.79 17.20 3.13
CA LYS A 240 -6.11 17.45 2.52
C LYS A 240 -6.06 18.46 1.36
N LYS A 241 -4.95 18.51 0.61
CA LYS A 241 -4.78 19.40 -0.56
C LYS A 241 -5.01 18.69 -1.89
N THR A 242 -4.71 17.40 -1.95
CA THR A 242 -4.78 16.59 -3.16
C THR A 242 -5.77 15.45 -2.99
N LYS A 243 -6.25 14.93 -4.12
CA LYS A 243 -7.11 13.74 -4.20
C LYS A 243 -6.57 12.77 -5.24
N LEU A 244 -6.75 11.48 -4.97
CA LEU A 244 -6.43 10.40 -5.89
C LEU A 244 -7.44 10.38 -7.06
N VAL A 245 -6.96 10.23 -8.29
CA VAL A 245 -7.81 10.09 -9.50
C VAL A 245 -7.50 8.83 -10.31
N GLY A 246 -6.51 8.04 -9.92
CA GLY A 246 -6.18 6.83 -10.65
C GLY A 246 -5.01 6.10 -10.02
N THR A 247 -5.02 4.77 -10.09
CA THR A 247 -3.88 3.94 -9.68
C THR A 247 -3.65 2.86 -10.72
N PHE A 248 -2.41 2.41 -10.80
CA PHE A 248 -2.01 1.25 -11.58
C PHE A 248 -0.80 0.60 -10.91
N SER A 249 -0.46 -0.63 -11.32
CA SER A 249 0.65 -1.33 -10.68
C SER A 249 2.00 -0.63 -10.92
N GLY A 250 2.85 -0.57 -9.89
CA GLY A 250 4.24 -0.15 -10.01
C GLY A 250 5.08 -1.03 -10.93
N GLY A 251 4.61 -2.26 -11.19
CA GLY A 251 5.17 -3.20 -12.14
C GLY A 251 4.75 -3.01 -13.60
N TRP A 252 3.97 -1.97 -13.92
CA TRP A 252 3.25 -1.85 -15.18
C TRP A 252 4.08 -2.28 -16.42
N PRO A 253 3.51 -3.11 -17.33
CA PRO A 253 2.11 -3.58 -17.33
C PRO A 253 1.84 -4.77 -16.39
N GLU A 254 2.86 -5.30 -15.72
CA GLU A 254 2.74 -6.44 -14.82
C GLU A 254 2.17 -6.03 -13.47
N ALA A 255 1.59 -7.00 -12.76
CA ALA A 255 1.29 -6.83 -11.35
C ALA A 255 2.59 -6.90 -10.53
N ALA A 256 2.67 -6.06 -9.50
CA ALA A 256 3.73 -6.04 -8.53
C ALA A 256 3.13 -6.06 -7.13
N GLU A 257 3.70 -6.88 -6.26
CA GLU A 257 3.34 -6.96 -4.85
C GLU A 257 4.54 -6.61 -3.98
N ILE A 258 4.22 -6.04 -2.83
CA ILE A 258 5.14 -5.79 -1.74
C ILE A 258 5.00 -6.92 -0.71
N ALA A 259 6.13 -7.43 -0.22
CA ALA A 259 6.15 -8.61 0.63
C ALA A 259 7.15 -8.52 1.78
N VAL A 260 6.86 -9.26 2.86
CA VAL A 260 7.84 -9.58 3.90
C VAL A 260 8.89 -10.48 3.26
N ALA A 261 10.15 -10.11 3.31
CA ALA A 261 11.25 -10.95 2.85
C ALA A 261 11.78 -11.79 4.02
N SER A 262 11.96 -13.08 3.80
CA SER A 262 12.63 -14.00 4.72
C SER A 262 13.78 -14.70 4.01
N LYS A 263 14.74 -15.22 4.78
CA LYS A 263 15.83 -15.99 4.19
C LYS A 263 15.27 -17.21 3.47
N LYS A 264 15.75 -17.46 2.25
CA LYS A 264 15.32 -18.62 1.46
C LYS A 264 15.54 -19.91 2.23
N ASP A 265 14.55 -20.79 2.17
CA ASP A 265 14.53 -22.11 2.81
C ASP A 265 14.65 -22.06 4.35
N ALA A 266 14.44 -20.89 4.98
CA ALA A 266 14.38 -20.79 6.45
C ALA A 266 13.12 -21.45 7.04
N GLY A 267 12.14 -21.77 6.19
CA GLY A 267 10.89 -22.45 6.58
C GLY A 267 9.86 -21.56 7.27
N ILE A 268 10.06 -20.23 7.32
CA ILE A 268 9.16 -19.31 8.03
C ILE A 268 8.16 -18.58 7.12
N ALA A 269 8.36 -18.58 5.81
CA ALA A 269 7.53 -17.81 4.88
C ALA A 269 6.05 -18.25 4.92
N ASP A 270 5.77 -19.56 4.94
CA ASP A 270 4.39 -20.05 5.03
C ASP A 270 3.72 -19.70 6.37
N ALA A 271 4.47 -19.71 7.47
CA ALA A 271 3.98 -19.26 8.77
C ALA A 271 3.65 -17.76 8.76
N ILE A 272 4.51 -16.93 8.15
CA ILE A 272 4.28 -15.48 7.99
C ILE A 272 3.05 -15.24 7.09
N THR A 273 2.93 -15.96 5.98
CA THR A 273 1.77 -15.87 5.07
C THR A 273 0.48 -16.24 5.78
N ALA A 274 0.46 -17.34 6.55
CA ALA A 274 -0.71 -17.76 7.33
C ALA A 274 -1.08 -16.73 8.42
N ALA A 275 -0.08 -16.15 9.09
CA ALA A 275 -0.28 -15.06 10.04
C ALA A 275 -0.94 -13.84 9.38
N LEU A 276 -0.42 -13.38 8.25
CA LEU A 276 -0.99 -12.27 7.48
C LEU A 276 -2.42 -12.57 7.04
N ASN A 277 -2.69 -13.77 6.52
CA ASN A 277 -4.03 -14.18 6.10
C ASN A 277 -5.04 -14.21 7.25
N ALA A 278 -4.63 -14.63 8.45
CA ALA A 278 -5.48 -14.54 9.63
C ALA A 278 -5.83 -13.09 10.00
N GLN A 279 -4.85 -12.17 9.90
CA GLN A 279 -5.07 -10.75 10.17
C GLN A 279 -5.85 -10.02 9.06
N ILE A 280 -5.77 -10.48 7.81
CA ILE A 280 -6.64 -10.04 6.72
C ILE A 280 -8.08 -10.43 7.05
N LYS A 281 -8.32 -11.70 7.38
CA LYS A 281 -9.66 -12.24 7.66
C LYS A 281 -10.35 -11.60 8.86
N ASN A 282 -9.61 -11.31 9.93
CA ASN A 282 -10.17 -10.70 11.14
C ASN A 282 -10.26 -9.16 11.08
N GLY A 283 -9.74 -8.54 10.01
CA GLY A 283 -9.80 -7.10 9.76
C GLY A 283 -8.70 -6.27 10.44
N ASN A 284 -7.79 -6.85 11.23
CA ASN A 284 -6.69 -6.11 11.86
C ASN A 284 -5.72 -5.56 10.83
N TYR A 285 -5.41 -6.32 9.78
CA TYR A 285 -4.62 -5.85 8.64
C TYR A 285 -5.25 -4.60 7.99
N GLY A 286 -6.56 -4.64 7.75
CA GLY A 286 -7.29 -3.49 7.20
C GLY A 286 -7.21 -2.25 8.10
N LYS A 287 -7.30 -2.44 9.42
CA LYS A 287 -7.10 -1.35 10.40
C LYS A 287 -5.68 -0.78 10.35
N VAL A 288 -4.65 -1.62 10.19
CA VAL A 288 -3.26 -1.18 10.01
C VAL A 288 -3.15 -0.32 8.76
N LEU A 289 -3.66 -0.76 7.61
CA LEU A 289 -3.62 0.06 6.40
C LEU A 289 -4.41 1.36 6.53
N ALA A 290 -5.56 1.34 7.20
CA ALA A 290 -6.38 2.52 7.43
C ALA A 290 -5.67 3.59 8.26
N ARG A 291 -4.89 3.19 9.29
CA ARG A 291 -4.07 4.12 10.11
C ARG A 291 -3.13 4.98 9.25
N TRP A 292 -2.66 4.42 8.14
CA TRP A 292 -1.66 5.04 7.27
C TRP A 292 -2.24 5.54 5.93
N ASN A 293 -3.58 5.49 5.77
CA ASN A 293 -4.31 5.78 4.54
C ASN A 293 -3.87 4.94 3.32
N LEU A 294 -3.58 3.65 3.53
CA LEU A 294 -3.08 2.72 2.52
C LEU A 294 -4.11 1.67 2.09
N GLY A 295 -5.39 1.90 2.36
CA GLY A 295 -6.46 0.95 2.02
C GLY A 295 -6.56 0.61 0.54
N SER A 296 -6.14 1.50 -0.37
CA SER A 296 -6.12 1.24 -1.81
C SER A 296 -5.09 0.19 -2.23
N GLU A 297 -4.10 -0.08 -1.40
CA GLU A 297 -3.05 -1.08 -1.65
C GLU A 297 -3.33 -2.42 -0.97
N ALA A 298 -4.50 -2.56 -0.34
CA ALA A 298 -4.88 -3.78 0.34
C ALA A 298 -4.91 -4.98 -0.62
N ILE A 299 -4.42 -6.12 -0.15
CA ILE A 299 -4.62 -7.42 -0.78
C ILE A 299 -5.71 -8.18 -0.02
N THR A 300 -6.45 -9.04 -0.73
CA THR A 300 -7.48 -9.90 -0.13
C THR A 300 -6.90 -11.20 0.42
N GLU A 301 -5.69 -11.56 0.01
CA GLU A 301 -4.99 -12.78 0.40
C GLU A 301 -3.49 -12.56 0.27
N SER A 302 -2.75 -12.90 1.33
CA SER A 302 -1.29 -13.02 1.32
C SER A 302 -0.88 -14.33 0.66
N ARG A 303 0.17 -14.29 -0.17
CA ARG A 303 0.72 -15.47 -0.85
C ARG A 303 2.18 -15.66 -0.48
N THR A 304 2.59 -16.91 -0.25
CA THR A 304 4.00 -17.27 -0.21
C THR A 304 4.55 -17.28 -1.64
N ASN A 305 5.67 -16.59 -1.85
CA ASN A 305 6.39 -16.51 -3.13
C ASN A 305 5.47 -16.22 -4.33
N PRO A 306 4.68 -15.12 -4.30
CA PRO A 306 3.80 -14.78 -5.41
C PRO A 306 4.59 -14.55 -6.71
N PRO A 307 3.91 -14.46 -7.87
CA PRO A 307 4.55 -14.02 -9.11
C PRO A 307 5.30 -12.70 -8.87
N GLY A 308 6.60 -12.70 -9.15
CA GLY A 308 7.44 -11.52 -9.08
C GLY A 308 7.59 -10.86 -10.44
N LEU A 309 8.08 -9.63 -10.44
CA LEU A 309 8.48 -8.98 -11.69
C LEU A 309 9.55 -9.81 -12.42
N PRO A 310 9.47 -9.89 -13.77
CA PRO A 310 10.43 -10.63 -14.57
C PRO A 310 11.87 -10.18 -14.29
N LYS A 311 12.82 -11.07 -14.56
CA LYS A 311 14.23 -10.69 -14.57
C LYS A 311 14.45 -9.67 -15.70
N SER A 312 14.98 -8.51 -15.36
CA SER A 312 15.47 -7.51 -16.31
C SER A 312 16.73 -7.99 -17.03
#